data_AF-A0A260MG82-F1
#
_entry.id   AF-A0A260MG82-F1
#
_cell.length_a   1.000
_cell.length_b   1.000
_cell.length_c   1.000
_cell.angle_alpha   90.00
_cell.angle_beta   90.00
_cell.angle_gamma   90.00
#
_symmetry.space_group_name_H-M   'P 1'
#
loop_
_entity.id
_entity.type
_entity.pdbx_description
1 polymer ?
#
loop_
_entity_poly.entity_id
_entity_poly.type
_entity_poly.pdbx_seq_one_letter_code
_entity_poly.pdbx_strand_id
1 'polypeptide(L)'
;MLMALRWVRAMIPVSRSREPALVLDSIDATFRVLPGDLDMLMHTTNARYLSILDAARISYLTRTGLWRWCGIKMTCKPRCA
;
A
#
# COMPACT_ATOMS: atom_id res chain seq x y z
N MET A 1 -18.75 6.51 -6.91
CA MET A 1 -18.56 5.04 -6.82
C MET A 1 -17.46 4.50 -7.74
N LEU A 2 -17.42 4.82 -9.05
CA LEU A 2 -16.34 4.40 -9.95
C LEU A 2 -14.93 4.93 -9.57
N MET A 3 -14.83 6.12 -8.97
CA MET A 3 -13.56 6.69 -8.52
C MET A 3 -12.94 5.91 -7.35
N ALA A 4 -13.75 5.42 -6.41
CA ALA A 4 -13.26 4.63 -5.27
C ALA A 4 -12.67 3.29 -5.71
N LEU A 5 -13.26 2.64 -6.73
CA LEU A 5 -12.77 1.37 -7.26
C LEU A 5 -11.45 1.51 -8.04
N ARG A 6 -11.30 2.62 -8.78
CA ARG A 6 -10.02 2.99 -9.43
C ARG A 6 -8.94 3.30 -8.40
N TRP A 7 -9.32 4.01 -7.34
CA TRP A 7 -8.46 4.28 -6.19
C TRP A 7 -7.93 2.99 -5.55
N VAL A 8 -8.82 2.06 -5.18
CA VAL A 8 -8.42 0.78 -4.58
C VAL A 8 -7.42 0.03 -5.46
N ARG A 9 -7.58 0.09 -6.79
CA ARG A 9 -6.68 -0.56 -7.74
C ARG A 9 -5.36 0.18 -7.96
N ALA A 10 -5.35 1.52 -7.94
CA ALA A 10 -4.13 2.34 -7.98
C ALA A 10 -3.30 2.22 -6.69
N MET A 11 -3.98 1.90 -5.60
CA MET A 11 -3.41 1.71 -4.26
C MET A 11 -2.90 0.29 -4.00
N ILE A 12 -2.99 -0.58 -5.01
CA ILE A 12 -2.27 -1.85 -4.99
C ILE A 12 -0.82 -1.50 -5.36
N PRO A 13 0.14 -1.68 -4.44
CA PRO A 13 1.54 -1.37 -4.73
C PRO A 13 2.00 -2.18 -5.94
N VAL A 14 2.61 -1.49 -6.92
CA VAL A 14 3.17 -2.11 -8.12
C VAL A 14 4.43 -2.90 -7.75
N SER A 15 5.14 -2.46 -6.72
CA SER A 15 6.29 -3.19 -6.18
C SER A 15 5.83 -4.46 -5.46
N ARG A 16 6.08 -5.58 -6.13
CA ARG A 16 5.84 -6.96 -5.68
C ARG A 16 7.09 -7.54 -5.02
N SER A 17 7.92 -6.75 -4.33
CA SER A 17 8.87 -7.35 -3.40
C SER A 17 8.03 -8.03 -2.32
N ARG A 18 7.96 -9.36 -2.37
CA ARG A 18 7.16 -10.18 -1.44
C ARG A 18 8.01 -10.74 -0.31
N GLU A 19 9.26 -10.30 -0.25
CA GLU A 19 10.20 -10.67 0.80
C GLU A 19 9.58 -10.26 2.14
N PRO A 20 9.49 -11.19 3.10
CA PRO A 20 9.07 -10.86 4.45
C PRO A 20 10.08 -9.87 5.05
N ALA A 21 9.59 -8.74 5.53
CA ALA A 21 10.41 -7.71 6.17
C ALA A 21 10.39 -7.90 7.69
N LEU A 22 11.49 -7.56 8.36
CA LEU A 22 11.55 -7.51 9.82
C LEU A 22 10.93 -6.20 10.35
N VAL A 23 10.52 -6.18 11.62
CA VAL A 23 9.79 -5.06 12.28
C VAL A 23 10.63 -3.76 12.43
N LEU A 24 11.88 -3.76 12.00
CA LEU A 24 12.78 -2.61 12.01
C LEU A 24 13.42 -2.37 10.64
N ASP A 25 13.02 -3.15 9.64
CA ASP A 25 13.59 -3.08 8.30
C ASP A 25 12.85 -2.03 7.46
N SER A 26 13.58 -1.40 6.54
CA SER A 26 13.01 -0.44 5.60
C SER A 26 12.32 -1.17 4.45
N ILE A 27 11.09 -0.78 4.13
CA ILE A 27 10.39 -1.28 2.94
C ILE A 27 10.18 -0.18 1.92
N ASP A 28 10.33 -0.55 0.65
CA ASP A 28 9.94 0.31 -0.47
C ASP A 28 8.58 -0.11 -1.03
N ALA A 29 7.63 0.84 -1.03
CA ALA A 29 6.30 0.67 -1.59
C ALA A 29 6.07 1.70 -2.71
N THR A 30 6.14 1.22 -3.96
CA THR A 30 5.95 2.07 -5.14
C THR A 30 4.50 2.06 -5.60
N PHE A 31 3.94 3.26 -5.78
CA PHE A 31 2.59 3.48 -6.28
C PHE A 31 2.64 4.29 -7.58
N ARG A 32 1.71 4.02 -8.50
CA ARG A 32 1.59 4.76 -9.76
C ARG A 32 0.39 5.70 -9.68
N VAL A 33 0.65 7.00 -9.78
CA VAL A 33 -0.39 8.02 -9.87
C VAL A 33 -1.02 7.96 -11.27
N LEU A 34 -2.35 7.93 -11.33
CA LEU A 34 -3.08 7.97 -12.59
C LEU A 34 -3.42 9.42 -12.98
N PRO A 35 -3.70 9.72 -14.25
CA PRO A 35 -4.03 11.08 -14.69
C PRO A 35 -5.26 11.67 -13.98
N GLY A 36 -6.25 10.83 -13.64
CA GLY A 36 -7.44 11.26 -12.87
C GLY A 36 -7.19 11.45 -11.37
N ASP A 37 -5.99 11.13 -10.90
CA ASP A 37 -5.55 11.35 -9.53
C ASP A 37 -4.79 12.69 -9.38
N LEU A 38 -4.77 13.51 -10.43
CA LEU A 38 -4.21 14.85 -10.40
C LEU A 38 -5.34 15.86 -10.20
N ASP A 39 -5.07 16.90 -9.42
CA ASP A 39 -5.98 18.03 -9.26
C ASP A 39 -5.98 18.91 -10.52
N MET A 40 -6.79 19.98 -10.54
CA MET A 40 -6.88 20.94 -11.64
C MET A 40 -5.53 21.58 -11.98
N LEU A 41 -4.61 21.65 -11.00
CA LEU A 41 -3.24 22.13 -11.18
C LEU A 41 -2.28 21.05 -11.74
N MET A 42 -2.76 19.88 -12.12
CA MET A 42 -1.95 18.73 -12.54
C MET A 42 -0.95 18.25 -11.48
N HIS A 43 -1.26 18.50 -10.20
CA HIS A 43 -0.45 18.06 -9.06
C HIS A 43 -1.23 17.06 -8.21
N THR A 44 -0.50 16.21 -7.51
CA THR A 44 -1.11 15.29 -6.55
C THR A 44 -1.50 16.10 -5.30
N THR A 45 -2.72 15.91 -4.80
CA THR A 45 -3.16 16.63 -3.61
C THR A 45 -2.42 16.12 -2.37
N ASN A 46 -2.21 17.00 -1.39
CA ASN A 46 -1.58 16.64 -0.11
C ASN A 46 -2.32 15.49 0.60
N ALA A 47 -3.65 15.48 0.53
CA ALA A 47 -4.47 14.41 1.09
C ALA A 47 -4.16 13.04 0.45
N ARG A 48 -3.89 13.01 -0.86
CA ARG A 48 -3.60 11.77 -1.58
C ARG A 48 -2.25 11.16 -1.17
N TYR A 49 -1.25 11.97 -0.83
CA TYR A 49 0.00 11.48 -0.25
C TYR A 49 -0.23 10.76 1.08
N LEU A 50 -1.09 11.31 1.95
CA LEU A 50 -1.41 10.69 3.24
C LEU A 50 -2.07 9.33 3.04
N SER A 51 -3.00 9.25 2.09
CA SER A 51 -3.60 7.96 1.74
C SER A 51 -2.54 6.96 1.27
N ILE A 52 -1.64 7.36 0.34
CA ILE A 52 -0.56 6.49 -0.16
C ILE A 52 0.31 5.95 1.01
N LEU A 53 0.59 6.79 2.01
CA LEU A 53 1.35 6.40 3.20
C LEU A 53 0.62 5.34 4.03
N ASP A 54 -0.71 5.45 4.20
CA ASP A 54 -1.49 4.42 4.89
C ASP A 54 -1.48 3.09 4.13
N ALA A 55 -1.54 3.11 2.80
CA ALA A 55 -1.40 1.89 2.00
C ALA A 55 0.01 1.26 2.11
N ALA A 56 1.06 2.09 2.13
CA ALA A 56 2.41 1.62 2.39
C ALA A 56 2.52 0.98 3.78
N ARG A 57 1.89 1.57 4.80
CA ARG A 57 1.84 1.03 6.17
C ARG A 57 1.08 -0.30 6.24
N ILE A 58 0.01 -0.47 5.49
CA ILE A 58 -0.68 -1.78 5.35
C ILE A 58 0.25 -2.81 4.70
N SER A 59 1.01 -2.42 3.66
CA SER A 59 2.00 -3.32 3.05
C SER A 59 3.11 -3.71 4.05
N TYR A 60 3.56 -2.78 4.88
CA TYR A 60 4.51 -3.04 5.94
C TYR A 60 3.98 -4.02 6.99
N LEU A 61 2.78 -3.75 7.52
CA LEU A 61 2.16 -4.60 8.52
C LEU A 61 1.98 -6.02 7.98
N THR A 62 1.48 -6.16 6.74
CA THR A 62 1.26 -7.46 6.10
C THR A 62 2.55 -8.27 5.90
N ARG A 63 3.66 -7.62 5.55
CA ARG A 63 4.98 -8.27 5.37
C ARG A 63 5.65 -8.68 6.68
N THR A 64 5.55 -7.84 7.71
CA THR A 64 6.15 -8.11 9.03
C THR A 64 5.32 -9.07 9.89
N GLY A 65 4.07 -9.35 9.49
CA GLY A 65 3.16 -10.20 10.27
C GLY A 65 2.56 -9.51 11.50
N LEU A 66 2.93 -8.25 11.78
CA LEU A 66 2.41 -7.44 12.90
C LEU A 66 0.88 -7.31 12.88
N TRP A 67 0.28 -7.37 11.68
CA TRP A 67 -1.17 -7.35 11.51
C TRP A 67 -1.89 -8.44 12.31
N ARG A 68 -1.25 -9.60 12.56
CA ARG A 68 -1.82 -10.69 13.37
C ARG A 68 -1.91 -10.35 14.84
N TRP A 69 -0.96 -9.56 15.34
CA TRP A 69 -0.93 -9.10 16.72
C TRP A 69 -2.08 -8.13 17.02
N CYS A 70 -2.53 -7.41 15.99
CA CYS A 70 -3.63 -6.44 16.07
C CYS A 70 -5.04 -7.05 15.84
N GLY A 71 -5.17 -8.37 15.68
CA GLY A 71 -6.47 -9.07 15.65
C GLY A 71 -7.22 -9.08 14.30
N ILE A 72 -6.66 -8.53 13.22
CA ILE A 72 -7.23 -8.62 11.86
C ILE A 72 -6.75 -9.95 11.26
N LYS A 73 -7.60 -10.83 10.70
CA LYS A 73 -7.18 -12.09 10.06
C LYS A 73 -7.11 -11.97 8.53
N MET A 74 -6.01 -11.47 7.97
CA MET A 74 -5.73 -11.46 6.52
C MET A 74 -4.60 -12.44 6.16
N THR A 75 -4.93 -13.72 6.04
CA THR A 75 -3.95 -14.78 5.78
C THR A 75 -3.33 -14.67 4.38
N CYS A 76 -2.22 -13.96 4.25
CA CYS A 76 -1.25 -14.22 3.19
C CYS A 76 -0.15 -15.12 3.75
N LYS A 77 -0.13 -16.37 3.29
CA LYS A 77 0.87 -17.40 3.64
C LYS A 77 2.23 -16.97 3.07
N PRO A 78 3.32 -16.90 3.86
CA PRO A 78 4.66 -16.74 3.29
C PRO A 78 4.90 -17.94 2.38
N ARG A 79 5.19 -17.67 1.10
CA ARG A 79 5.63 -18.70 0.18
C ARG A 79 7.08 -18.94 0.52
N CYS A 80 7.35 -20.01 1.28
CA CYS A 80 8.70 -20.52 1.44
C CYS A 80 9.30 -20.70 0.05
N ALA A 81 10.44 -20.06 -0.18
CA ALA A 81 11.36 -20.45 -1.24
C ALA A 81 11.91 -21.85 -0.92
#